data_AF-A0A651GU28-F1
#
_entry.id   AF-A0A651GU28-F1
#
_cell.length_a   1.000
_cell.length_b   1.000
_cell.length_c   1.000
_cell.angle_alpha   90.00
_cell.angle_beta   90.00
_cell.angle_gamma   90.00
#
_symmetry.space_group_name_H-M   'P 1'
#
loop_
_entity.id
_entity.type
_entity.pdbx_description
1 polymer ?
#
loop_
_entity_poly.entity_id
_entity_poly.type
_entity_poly.pdbx_seq_one_letter_code
_entity_poly.pdbx_strand_id
1 'polypeptide(L)'
;MTDDLSGAGTLSTDYLQRIQAEFAHITAHGEDDLEWWNEGLELIDQGKLEQAEERFKMLVMSQPDNFDGYEGLAMVYAKLNRLEEALYFSDLAVEKATRLYQDGYIDQAVLGLVQKTRQSIVDS
;
A
#
# COMPACT_ATOMS: atom_id res chain seq x y z
N MET A 1 28.17 -18.77 -14.85
CA MET A 1 28.17 -18.19 -13.49
C MET A 1 28.10 -16.69 -13.63
N THR A 2 26.89 -16.19 -13.79
CA THR A 2 26.46 -14.80 -13.62
C THR A 2 24.98 -14.91 -13.33
N ASP A 3 24.61 -14.82 -12.05
CA ASP A 3 23.23 -14.73 -11.61
C ASP A 3 22.59 -13.50 -12.26
N ASP A 4 21.49 -13.74 -12.96
CA ASP A 4 20.66 -12.73 -13.58
C ASP A 4 19.75 -12.11 -12.51
N LEU A 5 20.23 -11.01 -11.91
CA LEU A 5 19.45 -10.18 -10.97
C LEU A 5 18.46 -9.23 -11.69
N SER A 6 18.12 -9.46 -12.97
CA SER A 6 17.16 -8.61 -13.70
C SER A 6 15.67 -8.97 -13.48
N GLY A 7 15.38 -10.14 -12.88
CA GLY A 7 14.00 -10.61 -12.66
C GLY A 7 13.23 -9.86 -11.55
N ALA A 8 13.90 -9.47 -10.47
CA ALA A 8 13.24 -8.87 -9.29
C ALA A 8 12.74 -7.44 -9.54
N GLY A 9 13.44 -6.68 -10.41
CA GLY A 9 13.03 -5.30 -10.78
C GLY A 9 11.82 -5.22 -11.71
N THR A 10 11.50 -6.33 -12.39
CA THR A 10 10.37 -6.40 -13.34
C THR A 10 9.07 -6.82 -12.62
N LEU A 11 9.17 -7.62 -11.56
CA LEU A 11 8.01 -8.06 -10.75
C LEU A 11 7.41 -6.94 -9.88
N SER A 12 8.25 -6.05 -9.33
CA SER A 12 7.79 -4.99 -8.41
C SER A 12 6.97 -3.90 -9.09
N THR A 13 7.39 -3.42 -10.27
CA THR A 13 6.66 -2.40 -11.05
C THR A 13 5.28 -2.92 -11.53
N ASP A 14 5.13 -4.24 -11.63
CA ASP A 14 3.92 -4.90 -12.11
C ASP A 14 2.80 -4.92 -11.07
N TYR A 15 3.10 -4.85 -9.76
CA TYR A 15 2.06 -4.96 -8.72
C TYR A 15 1.04 -3.82 -8.76
N LEU A 16 1.51 -2.56 -8.78
CA LEU A 16 0.60 -1.41 -8.86
C LEU A 16 -0.10 -1.37 -10.23
N GLN A 17 0.58 -1.73 -11.31
CA GLN A 17 -0.01 -1.76 -12.65
C GLN A 17 -1.13 -2.79 -12.77
N ARG A 18 -0.97 -3.96 -12.15
CA ARG A 18 -2.03 -4.99 -12.09
C ARG A 18 -3.25 -4.50 -11.34
N ILE A 19 -3.07 -3.82 -10.21
CA ILE A 19 -4.18 -3.21 -9.45
C ILE A 19 -4.88 -2.15 -10.33
N GLN A 20 -4.11 -1.29 -11.00
CA GLN A 20 -4.65 -0.28 -11.90
C GLN A 20 -5.45 -0.88 -13.06
N ALA A 21 -5.01 -2.01 -13.61
CA ALA A 21 -5.74 -2.71 -14.65
C ALA A 21 -7.01 -3.39 -14.13
N GLU A 22 -6.93 -4.05 -12.96
CA GLU A 22 -8.03 -4.76 -12.32
C GLU A 22 -9.17 -3.81 -11.92
N PHE A 23 -8.81 -2.63 -11.40
CA PHE A 23 -9.73 -1.64 -10.85
C PHE A 23 -9.85 -0.38 -11.73
N ALA A 24 -9.60 -0.49 -13.04
CA ALA A 24 -9.69 0.62 -13.99
C ALA A 24 -11.08 1.30 -14.08
N HIS A 25 -12.11 0.68 -13.51
CA HIS A 25 -13.46 1.22 -13.41
C HIS A 25 -13.64 2.23 -12.26
N ILE A 26 -12.73 2.24 -11.29
CA ILE A 26 -12.71 3.20 -10.18
C ILE A 26 -12.06 4.49 -10.67
N THR A 27 -12.73 5.62 -10.42
CA THR A 27 -12.23 6.94 -10.81
C THR A 27 -11.55 7.59 -9.62
N ALA A 28 -10.30 8.04 -9.81
CA ALA A 28 -9.58 8.77 -8.78
C ALA A 28 -10.37 10.00 -8.30
N HIS A 29 -10.41 10.22 -6.99
CA HIS A 29 -11.13 11.28 -6.30
C HIS A 29 -12.66 11.25 -6.47
N GLY A 30 -13.22 10.08 -6.79
CA GLY A 30 -14.65 9.85 -7.02
C GLY A 30 -15.46 9.56 -5.76
N GLU A 31 -15.48 10.48 -4.80
CA GLU A 31 -16.43 10.64 -3.67
C GLU A 31 -16.84 9.46 -2.73
N ASP A 32 -16.44 8.19 -2.88
CA ASP A 32 -17.00 7.05 -2.09
C ASP A 32 -15.99 6.22 -1.23
N ASP A 33 -14.82 6.77 -0.88
CA ASP A 33 -13.68 5.93 -0.42
C ASP A 33 -13.29 6.04 1.07
N LEU A 34 -13.88 6.97 1.82
CA LEU A 34 -13.49 7.19 3.23
C LEU A 34 -13.76 5.97 4.12
N GLU A 35 -14.72 5.13 3.74
CA GLU A 35 -15.11 3.95 4.52
C GLU A 35 -14.20 2.74 4.26
N TRP A 36 -13.52 2.66 3.11
CA TRP A 36 -12.70 1.49 2.75
C TRP A 36 -11.47 1.29 3.63
N TRP A 37 -10.90 2.37 4.16
CA TRP A 37 -9.81 2.27 5.14
C TRP A 37 -10.28 1.56 6.42
N ASN A 38 -11.40 2.02 6.99
CA ASN A 38 -11.94 1.45 8.23
C ASN A 38 -12.39 0.01 8.03
N GLU A 39 -13.07 -0.28 6.91
CA GLU A 39 -13.44 -1.65 6.54
C GLU A 39 -12.22 -2.55 6.38
N GLY A 40 -11.16 -2.08 5.71
CA GLY A 40 -9.93 -2.84 5.52
C GLY A 40 -9.25 -3.20 6.84
N LEU A 41 -9.19 -2.26 7.79
CA LEU A 41 -8.67 -2.52 9.14
C LEU A 41 -9.53 -3.53 9.91
N GLU A 42 -10.85 -3.40 9.85
CA GLU A 42 -11.75 -4.35 10.51
C GLU A 42 -11.59 -5.76 9.92
N LEU A 43 -11.42 -5.87 8.60
CA LEU A 43 -11.18 -7.15 7.92
C LEU A 43 -9.83 -7.77 8.32
N ILE A 44 -8.79 -6.96 8.50
CA ILE A 44 -7.51 -7.41 9.06
C ILE A 44 -7.72 -8.01 10.46
N ASP A 45 -8.45 -7.31 11.33
CA ASP A 45 -8.69 -7.76 12.71
C ASP A 45 -9.51 -9.04 12.76
N GLN A 46 -10.40 -9.24 11.79
CA GLN A 46 -11.15 -10.48 11.59
C GLN A 46 -10.33 -11.61 10.93
N GLY A 47 -9.10 -11.34 10.50
CA GLY A 47 -8.25 -12.29 9.76
C GLY A 47 -8.69 -12.55 8.32
N LYS A 48 -9.59 -11.73 7.76
CA LYS A 48 -10.09 -11.82 6.38
C LYS A 48 -9.18 -11.06 5.42
N LEU A 49 -7.95 -11.53 5.30
CA LEU A 49 -6.87 -10.80 4.63
C LEU A 49 -7.13 -10.57 3.14
N GLU A 50 -7.78 -11.49 2.44
CA GLU A 50 -8.10 -11.33 1.01
C GLU A 50 -9.15 -10.23 0.76
N GLN A 51 -10.13 -10.11 1.65
CA GLN A 51 -11.14 -9.04 1.57
C GLN A 51 -10.52 -7.69 1.94
N ALA A 52 -9.61 -7.67 2.93
CA ALA A 52 -8.86 -6.46 3.27
C ALA A 52 -7.99 -6.01 2.09
N GLU A 53 -7.31 -6.96 1.41
CA GLU A 53 -6.54 -6.69 0.20
C GLU A 53 -7.39 -5.96 -0.85
N GLU A 54 -8.59 -6.48 -1.14
CA GLU A 54 -9.52 -5.88 -2.11
C GLU A 54 -9.89 -4.44 -1.72
N ARG A 55 -10.22 -4.18 -0.44
CA ARG A 55 -10.54 -2.82 0.04
C ARG A 55 -9.40 -1.85 -0.12
N PHE A 56 -8.18 -2.25 0.22
CA PHE A 56 -7.03 -1.37 0.07
C PHE A 56 -6.62 -1.17 -1.40
N LYS A 57 -6.82 -2.17 -2.28
CA LYS A 57 -6.65 -2.00 -3.73
C LYS A 57 -7.61 -0.94 -4.29
N MET A 58 -8.87 -0.99 -3.90
CA MET A 58 -9.86 0.03 -4.27
C MET A 58 -9.44 1.42 -3.77
N LEU A 59 -8.96 1.52 -2.52
CA LEU A 59 -8.49 2.77 -1.92
C LEU A 59 -7.27 3.35 -2.66
N VAL A 60 -6.31 2.51 -3.06
CA VAL A 60 -5.16 2.94 -3.88
C VAL A 60 -5.60 3.52 -5.23
N MET A 61 -6.67 2.99 -5.82
CA MET A 61 -7.18 3.49 -7.10
C MET A 61 -7.94 4.79 -6.97
N SER A 62 -8.74 4.92 -5.93
CA SER A 62 -9.53 6.13 -5.75
C SER A 62 -8.76 7.27 -5.09
N GLN A 63 -7.80 6.96 -4.23
CA GLN A 63 -6.89 7.93 -3.59
C GLN A 63 -5.43 7.62 -3.90
N PRO A 64 -4.98 7.72 -5.17
CA PRO A 64 -3.63 7.37 -5.59
C PRO A 64 -2.52 8.27 -5.00
N ASP A 65 -2.91 9.42 -4.45
CA ASP A 65 -2.00 10.36 -3.80
C ASP A 65 -1.98 10.24 -2.27
N ASN A 66 -2.90 9.46 -1.68
CA ASN A 66 -2.92 9.19 -0.26
C ASN A 66 -2.09 7.94 0.07
N PHE A 67 -1.40 7.93 1.22
CA PHE A 67 -0.58 6.80 1.65
C PHE A 67 -1.40 5.66 2.27
N ASP A 68 -2.60 5.93 2.79
CA ASP A 68 -3.42 4.98 3.56
C ASP A 68 -3.62 3.64 2.82
N GLY A 69 -4.06 3.67 1.56
CA GLY A 69 -4.27 2.44 0.78
C GLY A 69 -2.99 1.62 0.59
N TYR A 70 -1.86 2.28 0.38
CA TYR A 70 -0.56 1.62 0.21
C TYR A 70 -0.07 1.02 1.54
N GLU A 71 -0.24 1.72 2.67
CA GLU A 71 0.08 1.19 3.99
C GLU A 71 -0.79 -0.03 4.33
N GLY A 72 -2.09 0.03 4.04
CA GLY A 72 -3.01 -1.10 4.23
C GLY A 72 -2.61 -2.34 3.45
N LEU A 73 -2.23 -2.19 2.16
CA LEU A 73 -1.70 -3.30 1.36
C LEU A 73 -0.41 -3.87 1.95
N ALA A 74 0.51 -3.01 2.40
CA ALA A 74 1.74 -3.47 3.03
C ALA A 74 1.48 -4.32 4.29
N MET A 75 0.53 -3.89 5.14
CA MET A 75 0.12 -4.63 6.33
C MET A 75 -0.52 -5.98 5.99
N VAL A 76 -1.40 -6.02 4.97
CA VAL A 76 -2.05 -7.26 4.52
C VAL A 76 -1.01 -8.25 3.98
N TYR A 77 -0.11 -7.79 3.09
CA TYR A 77 0.90 -8.66 2.50
C TYR A 77 1.93 -9.16 3.53
N ALA A 78 2.30 -8.34 4.52
CA ALA A 78 3.13 -8.79 5.63
C ALA A 78 2.47 -9.93 6.42
N LYS A 79 1.16 -9.81 6.72
CA LYS A 79 0.38 -10.86 7.40
C LYS A 79 0.22 -12.14 6.57
N LEU A 80 0.21 -12.01 5.25
CA LEU A 80 0.21 -13.13 4.30
C LEU A 80 1.61 -13.72 4.06
N ASN A 81 2.65 -13.22 4.73
CA ASN A 81 4.06 -13.60 4.51
C ASN A 81 4.55 -13.36 3.07
N ARG A 82 3.95 -12.40 2.38
CA ARG A 82 4.29 -11.91 1.04
C ARG A 82 5.19 -10.68 1.16
N LEU A 83 6.42 -10.91 1.64
CA LEU A 83 7.31 -9.83 2.08
C LEU A 83 7.79 -8.92 0.93
N GLU A 84 7.92 -9.46 -0.29
CA GLU A 84 8.30 -8.64 -1.46
C GLU A 84 7.23 -7.60 -1.79
N GLU A 85 5.95 -8.02 -1.85
CA GLU A 85 4.83 -7.10 -2.05
C GLU A 85 4.69 -6.13 -0.87
N ALA A 86 4.83 -6.63 0.37
CA ALA A 86 4.76 -5.80 1.56
C ALA A 86 5.79 -4.67 1.53
N LEU A 87 7.04 -4.98 1.18
CA LEU A 87 8.10 -3.98 1.05
C LEU A 87 7.79 -2.97 -0.06
N TYR A 88 7.39 -3.45 -1.24
CA TYR A 88 7.04 -2.59 -2.36
C TYR A 88 5.95 -1.56 -2.00
N PHE A 89 4.84 -2.02 -1.40
CA PHE A 89 3.75 -1.12 -1.02
C PHE A 89 4.11 -0.22 0.17
N SER A 90 4.97 -0.68 1.08
CA SER A 90 5.47 0.17 2.17
C SER A 90 6.41 1.28 1.67
N ASP A 91 7.20 1.03 0.63
CA ASP A 91 8.04 2.04 -0.03
C ASP A 91 7.16 3.13 -0.67
N LEU A 92 6.11 2.71 -1.40
CA LEU A 92 5.14 3.64 -1.98
C LEU A 92 4.41 4.45 -0.91
N ALA A 93 3.99 3.82 0.20
CA ALA A 93 3.35 4.53 1.30
C ALA A 93 4.25 5.64 1.86
N VAL A 94 5.54 5.35 2.09
CA VAL A 94 6.52 6.35 2.54
C VAL A 94 6.72 7.47 1.51
N GLU A 95 6.76 7.14 0.21
CA GLU A 95 6.86 8.13 -0.86
C GLU A 95 5.66 9.11 -0.83
N LYS A 96 4.43 8.59 -0.80
CA LYS A 96 3.20 9.40 -0.75
C LYS A 96 3.12 10.23 0.53
N ALA A 97 3.40 9.63 1.68
CA ALA A 97 3.43 10.35 2.96
C ALA A 97 4.49 11.46 2.96
N THR A 98 5.67 11.21 2.39
CA THR A 98 6.74 12.23 2.29
C THR A 98 6.27 13.43 1.47
N ARG A 99 5.59 13.19 0.35
CA ARG A 99 5.02 14.26 -0.46
C ARG A 99 3.95 15.05 0.29
N LEU A 100 3.01 14.36 0.93
CA LEU A 100 1.96 15.01 1.72
C LEU A 100 2.53 15.82 2.90
N TYR A 101 3.62 15.35 3.51
CA TYR A 101 4.34 16.10 4.55
C TYR A 101 4.98 17.38 3.98
N GLN A 102 5.65 17.28 2.82
CA GLN A 102 6.27 18.44 2.15
C GLN A 102 5.22 19.48 1.74
N ASP A 103 4.05 19.02 1.33
CA ASP A 103 2.92 19.87 0.94
C ASP A 103 2.14 20.42 2.16
N GLY A 104 2.47 19.97 3.39
CA GLY A 104 1.89 20.45 4.64
C GLY A 104 0.53 19.84 5.01
N TYR A 105 0.15 18.71 4.40
CA TYR A 105 -1.11 18.01 4.70
C TYR A 105 -1.04 17.09 5.91
N ILE A 106 0.15 16.57 6.21
CA ILE A 106 0.41 15.74 7.40
C ILE A 106 1.61 16.27 8.17
N ASP A 107 1.66 15.95 9.47
CA ASP A 107 2.77 16.33 10.33
C ASP A 107 3.88 15.26 10.33
N GLN A 108 5.08 15.64 10.79
CA GLN A 108 6.23 14.74 10.94
C GLN A 108 5.92 13.49 11.78
N ALA A 109 4.98 13.59 12.72
CA ALA A 109 4.54 12.46 13.53
C ALA A 109 3.88 11.36 12.67
N VAL A 110 3.01 11.73 11.74
CA VAL A 110 2.33 10.80 10.83
C VAL A 110 3.36 10.16 9.88
N LEU A 111 4.25 10.96 9.29
CA LEU A 111 5.34 10.44 8.45
C LEU A 111 6.21 9.43 9.21
N GLY A 112 6.51 9.69 10.48
CA GLY A 112 7.26 8.77 11.34
C GLY A 112 6.55 7.44 11.61
N LEU A 113 5.21 7.42 11.68
CA LEU A 113 4.43 6.19 11.80
C LEU A 113 4.55 5.33 10.55
N VAL A 114 4.36 5.93 9.37
CA VAL A 114 4.46 5.21 8.08
C VAL A 114 5.88 4.63 7.88
N GLN A 115 6.92 5.40 8.23
CA GLN A 115 8.31 4.93 8.21
C GLN A 115 8.56 3.77 9.17
N LYS A 116 7.93 3.80 10.35
CA LYS A 116 8.03 2.72 11.33
C LYS A 116 7.33 1.45 10.85
N THR A 117 6.16 1.57 10.21
CA THR A 117 5.47 0.43 9.58
C THR A 117 6.39 -0.25 8.56
N ARG A 118 6.99 0.52 7.64
CA ARG A 118 7.99 0.01 6.70
C ARG A 118 9.16 -0.69 7.40
N GLN A 119 9.75 -0.06 8.41
CA GLN A 119 10.90 -0.64 9.14
C GLN A 119 10.53 -1.99 9.78
N SER A 120 9.32 -2.11 10.33
CA SER A 120 8.87 -3.38 10.91
C SER A 120 8.77 -4.52 9.89
N ILE A 121 8.43 -4.22 8.64
CA ILE A 121 8.40 -5.20 7.55
C ILE A 121 9.83 -5.59 7.14
N VAL A 122 10.76 -4.65 7.11
CA VAL A 122 12.18 -4.92 6.83
C VAL A 122 12.81 -5.81 7.90
N ASP A 123 12.39 -5.66 9.15
CA ASP A 123 12.92 -6.39 10.31
C ASP A 123 12.26 -7.78 10.51
N SER A 124 11.23 -8.13 9.72
CA SER A 124 10.47 -9.39 9.79
C SER A 124 11.12 -10.51 8.98
#